data_AF-A0A958GMC4-F1
#
_entry.id   AF-A0A958GMC4-F1
#
_cell.length_a   1.000
_cell.length_b   1.000
_cell.length_c   1.000
_cell.angle_alpha   90.00
_cell.angle_beta   90.00
_cell.angle_gamma   90.00
#
_symmetry.space_group_name_H-M   'P 1'
#
loop_
_entity.id
_entity.type
_entity.pdbx_description
1 polymer ?
#
loop_
_entity_poly.entity_id
_entity_poly.type
_entity_poly.pdbx_seq_one_letter_code
_entity_poly.pdbx_strand_id
1 'polypeptide(L)'
;MSTPPEISEAERNLRFEVIGFLRILTDEEQQREMFAEADPAAVALELCRMWFDEIYPLSERYFETEKNEVPEEEIRRFTGSFSPTELSALEHFHKVLELRLEQHAEDGGNLNESEEWQGIIRDARKTLVVLERKSA
;
A
#
# COMPACT_ATOMS: atom_id res chain seq x y z
N MET A 1 36.86 -5.05 -0.62
CA MET A 1 35.75 -4.82 0.33
C MET A 1 34.80 -3.90 -0.38
N SER A 2 33.69 -4.44 -0.90
CA SER A 2 32.68 -3.61 -1.57
C SER A 2 31.87 -2.91 -0.48
N THR A 3 31.90 -1.59 -0.47
CA THR A 3 30.97 -0.76 0.29
C THR A 3 29.55 -1.20 -0.07
N PRO A 4 28.65 -1.44 0.89
CA PRO A 4 27.24 -1.62 0.56
C PRO A 4 26.78 -0.42 -0.26
N PRO A 5 25.98 -0.59 -1.33
CA PRO A 5 25.41 0.55 -2.02
C PRO A 5 24.64 1.39 -1.00
N GLU A 6 25.05 2.65 -0.82
CA GLU A 6 24.28 3.60 -0.02
C GLU A 6 22.92 3.75 -0.68
N ILE A 7 21.85 3.44 0.07
CA ILE A 7 20.49 3.67 -0.37
C ILE A 7 20.34 5.17 -0.67
N SER A 8 19.97 5.50 -1.89
CA SER A 8 19.77 6.87 -2.35
C SER A 8 18.68 7.57 -1.52
N GLU A 9 18.71 8.89 -1.47
CA GLU A 9 17.69 9.68 -0.77
C GLU A 9 16.28 9.40 -1.32
N ALA A 10 16.16 9.21 -2.63
CA ALA A 10 14.91 8.84 -3.29
C ALA A 10 14.39 7.46 -2.86
N GLU A 11 15.27 6.47 -2.70
CA GLU A 11 14.88 5.13 -2.23
C GLU A 11 14.46 5.14 -0.75
N ARG A 12 15.13 5.96 0.08
CA ARG A 12 14.73 6.19 1.48
C ARG A 12 13.36 6.85 1.57
N ASN A 13 13.11 7.87 0.76
CA ASN A 13 11.82 8.57 0.72
C ASN A 13 10.68 7.62 0.35
N LEU A 14 10.88 6.77 -0.68
CA LEU A 14 9.87 5.78 -1.08
C LEU A 14 9.55 4.78 0.04
N ARG A 15 10.57 4.33 0.78
CA ARG A 15 10.36 3.45 1.93
C ARG A 15 9.56 4.14 3.03
N PHE A 16 9.83 5.41 3.30
CA PHE A 16 9.05 6.21 4.26
C PHE A 16 7.61 6.40 3.80
N GLU A 17 7.38 6.63 2.51
CA GLU A 17 6.04 6.78 1.91
C GLU A 17 5.22 5.49 2.09
N VAL A 18 5.76 4.32 1.71
CA VAL A 18 5.08 3.03 1.86
C VAL A 18 4.75 2.73 3.33
N ILE A 19 5.71 2.92 4.23
CA ILE A 19 5.51 2.69 5.67
C ILE A 19 4.49 3.69 6.24
N GLY A 20 4.59 4.96 5.87
CA GLY A 20 3.68 6.02 6.28
C GLY A 20 2.25 5.73 5.85
N PHE A 21 2.07 5.35 4.59
CA PHE A 21 0.77 4.92 4.06
C PHE A 21 0.19 3.75 4.87
N LEU A 22 0.98 2.68 5.09
CA LEU A 22 0.50 1.51 5.85
C LEU A 22 0.16 1.85 7.30
N ARG A 23 0.86 2.81 7.91
CA ARG A 23 0.50 3.32 9.25
C ARG A 23 -0.83 4.04 9.23
N ILE A 24 -1.05 4.96 8.29
CA ILE A 24 -2.33 5.66 8.13
C ILE A 24 -3.45 4.65 7.89
N LEU A 25 -3.26 3.69 6.99
CA LEU A 25 -4.25 2.64 6.68
C LEU A 25 -4.64 1.79 7.89
N THR A 26 -3.76 1.66 8.89
CA THR A 26 -3.96 0.76 10.03
C THR A 26 -4.32 1.47 11.34
N ASP A 27 -4.37 2.79 11.32
CA ASP A 27 -4.64 3.67 12.46
C ASP A 27 -5.90 4.51 12.21
N GLU A 28 -7.00 4.11 12.85
CA GLU A 28 -8.29 4.79 12.76
C GLU A 28 -8.26 6.22 13.31
N GLU A 29 -7.40 6.51 14.29
CA GLU A 29 -7.28 7.84 14.87
C GLU A 29 -6.62 8.78 13.86
N GLN A 30 -5.52 8.36 13.25
CA GLN A 30 -4.89 9.10 12.14
C GLN A 30 -5.84 9.30 10.95
N GLN A 31 -6.63 8.28 10.58
CA GLN A 31 -7.63 8.43 9.52
C GLN A 31 -8.66 9.51 9.86
N ARG A 32 -9.15 9.54 11.11
CA ARG A 32 -10.09 10.59 11.55
C ARG A 32 -9.43 11.96 11.59
N GLU A 33 -8.16 12.07 11.96
CA GLU A 33 -7.46 13.36 11.96
C GLU A 33 -7.20 13.88 10.55
N MET A 34 -6.72 13.02 9.65
CA MET A 34 -6.41 13.39 8.26
C MET A 34 -7.67 13.68 7.43
N PHE A 35 -8.78 13.01 7.75
CA PHE A 35 -10.01 13.08 6.98
C PHE A 35 -11.22 13.45 7.85
N ALA A 36 -11.04 14.40 8.77
CA ALA A 36 -12.01 14.76 9.81
C ALA A 36 -13.42 15.12 9.32
N GLU A 37 -13.54 15.60 8.08
CA GLU A 37 -14.82 15.99 7.48
C GLU A 37 -15.32 15.01 6.40
N ALA A 38 -14.57 13.94 6.12
CA ALA A 38 -14.91 12.99 5.07
C ALA A 38 -15.75 11.81 5.59
N ASP A 39 -16.59 11.28 4.70
CA ASP A 39 -17.30 10.03 4.97
C ASP A 39 -16.30 8.86 5.06
N PRO A 40 -16.38 7.98 6.08
CA PRO A 40 -15.44 6.87 6.24
C PRO A 40 -15.34 5.93 5.03
N ALA A 41 -16.41 5.76 4.25
CA ALA A 41 -16.38 4.95 3.03
C ALA A 41 -15.54 5.64 1.95
N ALA A 42 -15.71 6.97 1.81
CA ALA A 42 -14.91 7.77 0.91
C ALA A 42 -13.43 7.76 1.30
N VAL A 43 -13.11 7.79 2.61
CA VAL A 43 -11.73 7.66 3.11
C VAL A 43 -11.13 6.31 2.74
N ALA A 44 -11.87 5.22 2.96
CA ALA A 44 -11.39 3.87 2.63
C ALA A 44 -11.08 3.73 1.13
N LEU A 45 -11.97 4.24 0.27
CA LEU A 45 -11.75 4.27 -1.17
C LEU A 45 -10.55 5.13 -1.57
N GLU A 46 -10.39 6.30 -0.97
CA GLU A 46 -9.27 7.20 -1.26
C GLU A 46 -7.92 6.57 -0.86
N LEU A 47 -7.86 5.92 0.30
CA LEU A 47 -6.68 5.17 0.72
C LEU A 47 -6.35 4.04 -0.26
N CYS A 48 -7.35 3.31 -0.74
CA CYS A 48 -7.12 2.32 -1.80
C CYS A 48 -6.55 2.99 -3.05
N ARG A 49 -7.15 4.09 -3.54
CA ARG A 49 -6.64 4.81 -4.71
C ARG A 49 -5.20 5.25 -4.57
N MET A 50 -4.84 5.89 -3.45
CA MET A 50 -3.46 6.28 -3.16
C MET A 50 -2.50 5.08 -3.26
N TRP A 51 -2.90 3.90 -2.76
CA TRP A 51 -2.08 2.71 -2.89
C TRP A 51 -1.80 2.34 -4.36
N PHE A 52 -2.84 2.26 -5.19
CA PHE A 52 -2.73 1.84 -6.59
C PHE A 52 -2.05 2.90 -7.47
N ASP A 53 -2.32 4.18 -7.23
CA ASP A 53 -1.85 5.28 -8.08
C ASP A 53 -0.44 5.70 -7.72
N GLU A 54 -0.17 5.91 -6.43
CA GLU A 54 1.01 6.65 -5.97
C GLU A 54 2.04 5.76 -5.28
N ILE A 55 1.60 4.73 -4.54
CA ILE A 55 2.49 3.97 -3.65
C ILE A 55 3.04 2.70 -4.29
N TYR A 56 2.20 1.93 -5.00
CA TYR A 56 2.58 0.61 -5.52
C TYR A 56 2.62 0.60 -7.06
N PRO A 57 3.80 0.83 -7.67
CA PRO A 57 3.94 0.97 -9.12
C PRO A 57 3.88 -0.36 -9.87
N LEU A 58 3.98 -1.50 -9.19
CA LEU A 58 3.97 -2.83 -9.83
C LEU A 58 2.56 -3.35 -10.15
N SER A 59 1.52 -2.55 -9.89
CA SER A 59 0.16 -2.92 -10.23
C SER A 59 -0.08 -2.74 -11.73
N GLU A 60 -0.54 -3.82 -12.38
CA GLU A 60 -1.00 -3.80 -13.77
C GLU A 60 -2.45 -3.30 -13.89
N ARG A 61 -3.19 -3.23 -12.77
CA ARG A 61 -4.65 -3.01 -12.75
C ARG A 61 -5.06 -1.90 -11.80
N TYR A 62 -5.90 -1.00 -12.30
CA TYR A 62 -6.74 -0.15 -11.48
C TYR A 62 -8.07 -0.86 -11.21
N PHE A 63 -8.77 -0.39 -10.18
CA PHE A 63 -10.07 -0.86 -9.70
C PHE A 63 -11.10 -1.16 -10.81
N GLU A 64 -10.94 -0.62 -12.03
CA GLU A 64 -11.79 -0.88 -13.21
C GLU A 64 -11.10 -0.61 -14.58
N THR A 65 -9.78 -0.32 -14.63
CA THR A 65 -9.06 0.07 -15.87
C THR A 65 -7.60 -0.39 -15.88
N GLU A 66 -7.00 -0.59 -17.06
CA GLU A 66 -5.55 -0.81 -17.19
C GLU A 66 -4.78 0.45 -16.76
N LYS A 67 -3.71 0.28 -15.97
CA LYS A 67 -2.78 1.39 -15.67
C LYS A 67 -1.95 1.67 -16.93
N ASN A 68 -1.60 2.94 -17.18
CA ASN A 68 -0.63 3.28 -18.22
C ASN A 68 0.71 2.56 -17.95
N GLU A 69 1.49 2.31 -19.00
CA GLU A 69 2.82 1.69 -18.89
C GLU A 69 3.67 2.45 -17.86
N VAL A 70 4.00 1.78 -16.75
CA VAL A 70 4.81 2.34 -15.68
C VAL A 70 6.27 2.35 -16.14
N PRO A 71 7.00 3.49 -16.08
CA PRO A 71 8.38 3.56 -16.52
C PRO A 71 9.26 2.51 -15.81
N GLU A 72 10.13 1.81 -16.56
CA GLU A 72 11.05 0.81 -15.98
C GLU A 72 11.90 1.37 -14.82
N GLU A 73 12.22 2.66 -14.85
CA GLU A 73 12.97 3.34 -13.81
C GLU A 73 12.22 3.35 -12.47
N GLU A 74 10.90 3.56 -12.49
CA GLU A 74 10.07 3.54 -11.28
C GLU A 74 9.98 2.13 -10.68
N ILE A 75 9.84 1.12 -11.54
CA ILE A 75 9.86 -0.30 -11.15
C ILE A 75 11.21 -0.65 -10.51
N ARG A 76 12.32 -0.25 -11.12
CA ARG A 76 13.68 -0.48 -10.59
C ARG A 76 13.90 0.24 -9.27
N ARG A 77 13.45 1.50 -9.16
CA ARG A 77 13.54 2.27 -7.90
C ARG A 77 12.75 1.59 -6.80
N PHE A 78 11.51 1.17 -7.07
CA PHE A 78 10.68 0.50 -6.10
C PHE A 78 11.29 -0.83 -5.66
N THR A 79 11.67 -1.69 -6.59
CA THR A 79 12.29 -2.98 -6.29
C THR A 79 13.65 -2.84 -5.59
N GLY A 80 14.41 -1.78 -5.87
CA GLY A 80 15.67 -1.45 -5.19
C GLY A 80 15.52 -0.97 -3.74
N SER A 81 14.38 -0.33 -3.40
CA SER A 81 14.10 0.20 -2.06
C SER A 81 13.78 -0.87 -0.99
N PHE A 82 13.51 -2.11 -1.40
CA PHE A 82 13.02 -3.15 -0.50
C PHE A 82 13.82 -4.45 -0.66
N SER A 83 14.01 -5.17 0.43
CA SER A 83 14.57 -6.52 0.40
C SER A 83 13.58 -7.52 -0.23
N PRO A 84 14.06 -8.69 -0.71
CA PRO A 84 13.16 -9.70 -1.31
C PRO A 84 12.00 -10.14 -0.40
N THR A 85 12.23 -10.19 0.92
CA THR A 85 11.18 -10.52 1.90
C THR A 85 10.13 -9.42 2.01
N GLU A 86 10.55 -8.15 1.97
CA GLU A 86 9.67 -7.00 2.02
C GLU A 86 8.86 -6.88 0.73
N LEU A 87 9.50 -7.07 -0.43
CA LEU A 87 8.82 -7.12 -1.72
C LEU A 87 7.75 -8.21 -1.77
N SER A 88 8.06 -9.42 -1.27
CA SER A 88 7.09 -10.50 -1.21
C SER A 88 5.90 -10.17 -0.29
N ALA A 89 6.13 -9.47 0.82
CA ALA A 89 5.06 -9.02 1.70
C ALA A 89 4.18 -7.95 1.05
N LEU A 90 4.80 -6.98 0.35
CA LEU A 90 4.10 -5.92 -0.38
C LEU A 90 3.27 -6.47 -1.54
N GLU A 91 3.83 -7.40 -2.31
CA GLU A 91 3.12 -8.10 -3.39
C GLU A 91 1.95 -8.93 -2.85
N HIS A 92 2.14 -9.64 -1.73
CA HIS A 92 1.07 -10.39 -1.10
C HIS A 92 -0.06 -9.47 -0.62
N PHE A 93 0.28 -8.37 0.05
CA PHE A 93 -0.69 -7.37 0.47
C PHE A 93 -1.46 -6.80 -0.71
N HIS A 94 -0.77 -6.41 -1.78
CA HIS A 94 -1.40 -5.89 -2.98
C HIS A 94 -2.40 -6.86 -3.60
N LYS A 95 -2.02 -8.13 -3.78
CA LYS A 95 -2.92 -9.17 -4.34
C LYS A 95 -4.16 -9.38 -3.48
N VAL A 96 -4.01 -9.36 -2.17
CA VAL A 96 -5.14 -9.52 -1.24
C VAL A 96 -6.03 -8.28 -1.24
N LEU A 97 -5.44 -7.09 -1.37
CA LEU A 97 -6.18 -5.84 -1.53
C LEU A 97 -7.03 -5.89 -2.79
N GLU A 98 -6.45 -6.22 -3.95
CA GLU A 98 -7.18 -6.38 -5.21
C GLU A 98 -8.37 -7.34 -5.07
N LEU A 99 -8.12 -8.56 -4.58
CA LEU A 99 -9.15 -9.59 -4.44
C LEU A 99 -10.33 -9.14 -3.56
N ARG A 100 -10.03 -8.47 -2.44
CA ARG A 100 -11.06 -8.02 -1.49
C ARG A 100 -11.88 -6.86 -2.04
N LEU A 101 -11.27 -6.01 -2.86
CA LEU A 101 -11.96 -4.91 -3.52
C LEU A 101 -12.85 -5.41 -4.66
N GLU A 102 -12.41 -6.39 -5.43
CA GLU A 102 -13.24 -7.08 -6.42
C GLU A 102 -14.47 -7.72 -5.77
N GLN A 103 -14.29 -8.45 -4.65
CA GLN A 103 -15.40 -9.04 -3.88
C GLN A 103 -16.38 -7.97 -3.38
N HIS A 104 -15.87 -6.87 -2.86
CA HIS A 104 -16.71 -5.77 -2.38
C HIS A 104 -17.55 -5.13 -3.49
N ALA A 105 -16.96 -4.94 -4.69
CA ALA A 105 -17.67 -4.38 -5.84
C ALA A 105 -18.86 -5.25 -6.28
N GLU A 106 -18.78 -6.57 -6.09
CA GLU A 106 -19.87 -7.51 -6.35
C GLU A 106 -20.99 -7.43 -5.30
N ASP A 107 -20.64 -7.24 -4.02
CA ASP A 107 -21.58 -7.27 -2.89
C ASP A 107 -22.31 -5.93 -2.65
N GLY A 108 -21.76 -4.80 -3.13
CA GLY A 108 -22.47 -3.51 -3.19
C GLY A 108 -22.74 -2.84 -1.83
N GLY A 109 -21.81 -2.93 -0.89
CA GLY A 109 -21.94 -2.41 0.48
C GLY A 109 -21.12 -1.15 0.77
N ASN A 110 -21.04 -0.79 2.06
CA ASN A 110 -20.07 0.19 2.53
C ASN A 110 -18.73 -0.50 2.85
N LEU A 111 -17.67 -0.17 2.09
CA LEU A 111 -16.34 -0.77 2.25
C LEU A 111 -15.84 -0.64 3.68
N ASN A 112 -15.91 0.54 4.31
CA ASN A 112 -15.24 0.78 5.59
C ASN A 112 -15.84 -0.04 6.77
N GLU A 113 -17.04 -0.59 6.61
CA GLU A 113 -17.74 -1.39 7.62
C GLU A 113 -17.69 -2.89 7.30
N SER A 114 -17.12 -3.27 6.16
CA SER A 114 -17.18 -4.62 5.64
C SER A 114 -16.10 -5.55 6.24
N GLU A 115 -16.33 -6.86 6.18
CA GLU A 115 -15.33 -7.85 6.61
C GLU A 115 -14.07 -7.80 5.72
N GLU A 116 -14.24 -7.41 4.46
CA GLU A 116 -13.17 -7.20 3.49
C GLU A 116 -12.22 -6.10 3.97
N TRP A 117 -12.75 -4.95 4.40
CA TRP A 117 -11.93 -3.85 4.91
C TRP A 117 -11.18 -4.19 6.19
N GLN A 118 -11.84 -4.88 7.14
CA GLN A 118 -11.17 -5.38 8.33
C GLN A 118 -10.05 -6.38 7.98
N GLY A 119 -10.23 -7.14 6.92
CA GLY A 119 -9.21 -7.98 6.32
C GLY A 119 -8.03 -7.20 5.74
N ILE A 120 -8.31 -6.15 4.94
CA ILE A 120 -7.30 -5.24 4.38
C ILE A 120 -6.43 -4.64 5.49
N ILE A 121 -7.05 -4.10 6.55
CA ILE A 121 -6.33 -3.53 7.70
C ILE A 121 -5.44 -4.59 8.36
N ARG A 122 -5.94 -5.81 8.54
CA ARG A 122 -5.17 -6.90 9.17
C ARG A 122 -3.94 -7.27 8.35
N ASP A 123 -4.08 -7.35 7.03
CA ASP A 123 -2.99 -7.73 6.13
C ASP A 123 -1.98 -6.57 5.95
N ALA A 124 -2.45 -5.32 5.98
CA ALA A 124 -1.59 -4.13 6.09
C ALA A 124 -0.73 -4.13 7.37
N ARG A 125 -1.32 -4.46 8.54
CA ARG A 125 -0.57 -4.57 9.81
C ARG A 125 0.53 -5.62 9.76
N LYS A 126 0.25 -6.80 9.17
CA LYS A 126 1.26 -7.85 9.00
C LYS A 126 2.41 -7.37 8.11
N THR A 127 2.08 -6.69 7.03
CA THR A 127 3.05 -6.14 6.08
C THR A 127 3.93 -5.08 6.75
N LEU A 128 3.32 -4.17 7.52
CA LEU A 128 4.03 -3.16 8.28
C LEU A 128 5.05 -3.78 9.25
N VAL A 129 4.70 -4.86 9.96
CA VAL A 129 5.63 -5.59 10.83
C VAL A 129 6.84 -6.14 10.07
N VAL A 130 6.65 -6.62 8.83
CA VAL A 130 7.76 -7.10 7.99
C VAL A 130 8.67 -5.94 7.59
N LEU A 131 8.10 -4.81 7.18
CA LEU A 131 8.87 -3.63 6.77
C LEU A 131 9.65 -3.04 7.95
N GLU A 132 9.06 -2.94 9.14
CA GLU A 132 9.71 -2.31 10.30
C GLU A 132 10.80 -3.17 10.95
N ARG A 133 10.80 -4.49 10.69
CA ARG A 133 11.74 -5.46 11.30
C ARG A 133 13.22 -5.28 10.93
N LYS A 134 13.58 -4.34 10.06
CA LYS A 134 14.97 -4.06 9.63
C LYS A 134 15.35 -2.58 9.67
N SER A 135 14.65 -1.76 10.45
CA SER A 135 15.08 -0.37 10.75
C SER A 135 15.73 -0.21 12.13
N ALA A 136 16.15 -1.32 12.76
CA ALA A 136 16.87 -1.35 14.04
C ALA A 136 18.28 -1.93 13.87
#